data_AF-A0A5C3KDU0-F1
#
_entry.id   AF-A0A5C3KDU0-F1
#
_cell.length_a   1.000
_cell.length_b   1.000
_cell.length_c   1.000
_cell.angle_alpha   90.00
_cell.angle_beta   90.00
_cell.angle_gamma   90.00
#
_symmetry.space_group_name_H-M   'P 1'
#
loop_
_entity.id
_entity.type
_entity.pdbx_description
1 polymer ?
#
loop_
_entity_poly.entity_id
_entity_poly.type
_entity_poly.pdbx_seq_one_letter_code
_entity_poly.pdbx_strand_id
1 'polypeptide(L)'
;MEHRLRNWIELNRPDIQDAAVCALKLHEKPDNVLTHLLLITLTPSFKPREKSVDPRRAFTIQLLQPALISKQVPRDRGNVEGIAALMTKSNEWRKKGYVGLVIMMIMVTEPLTMAHISPFGLQDVKDVPYDPEWKANLTRKTSALPEWILPMSCDADEAL
;
A
#
# COMPACT_ATOMS: atom_id res chain seq x y z
N MET A 1 8.72 -3.65 -16.83
CA MET A 1 7.69 -3.65 -15.77
C MET A 1 8.23 -2.99 -14.51
N GLU A 2 9.28 -3.54 -13.91
CA GLU A 2 9.89 -3.02 -12.66
C GLU A 2 10.25 -1.54 -12.67
N HIS A 3 10.92 -1.04 -13.73
CA HIS A 3 11.24 0.39 -13.83
C HIS A 3 9.99 1.28 -13.80
N ARG A 4 8.90 0.85 -14.47
CA ARG A 4 7.63 1.60 -14.47
C ARG A 4 6.96 1.54 -13.10
N LEU A 5 6.98 0.39 -12.44
CA LEU A 5 6.45 0.24 -11.07
C LEU A 5 7.21 1.16 -10.10
N ARG A 6 8.55 1.18 -10.18
CA ARG A 6 9.37 2.06 -9.35
C ARG A 6 9.01 3.53 -9.55
N ASN A 7 8.92 3.98 -10.81
CA ASN A 7 8.55 5.37 -11.10
C ASN A 7 7.13 5.69 -10.60
N TRP A 8 6.17 4.78 -10.77
CA TRP A 8 4.81 4.96 -10.26
C TRP A 8 4.80 5.09 -8.73
N ILE A 9 5.54 4.24 -8.02
CA ILE A 9 5.67 4.30 -6.56
C ILE A 9 6.31 5.62 -6.13
N GLU A 10 7.40 6.02 -6.77
CA GLU A 10 8.13 7.25 -6.42
C GLU A 10 7.28 8.50 -6.64
N LEU A 11 6.60 8.61 -7.78
CA LEU A 11 5.79 9.78 -8.11
C LEU A 11 4.52 9.89 -7.27
N ASN A 12 3.95 8.76 -6.87
CA ASN A 12 2.72 8.70 -6.08
C ASN A 12 3.00 8.50 -4.58
N ARG A 13 4.26 8.45 -4.15
CA ARG A 13 4.65 8.17 -2.76
C ARG A 13 3.92 9.05 -1.74
N PRO A 14 3.83 10.39 -1.89
CA PRO A 14 3.13 11.22 -0.91
C PRO A 14 1.66 10.83 -0.77
N ASP A 15 0.95 10.68 -1.89
CA ASP A 15 -0.48 10.32 -1.87
C ASP A 15 -0.71 8.92 -1.26
N ILE A 16 0.19 7.96 -1.51
CA ILE A 16 0.10 6.62 -0.93
C ILE A 16 0.38 6.67 0.59
N GLN A 17 1.33 7.49 1.04
CA GLN A 17 1.65 7.65 2.46
C GLN A 17 0.46 8.23 3.23
N ASP A 18 -0.16 9.29 2.72
CA ASP A 18 -1.35 9.91 3.33
C ASP A 18 -2.52 8.92 3.39
N ALA A 19 -2.75 8.19 2.29
CA ALA A 19 -3.74 7.13 2.22
C ALA A 19 -3.46 6.02 3.24
N ALA A 20 -2.20 5.64 3.47
CA ALA A 20 -1.84 4.63 4.45
C ALA A 20 -2.14 5.09 5.89
N VAL A 21 -1.87 6.36 6.22
CA VAL A 21 -2.22 6.93 7.54
C VAL A 21 -3.72 6.85 7.79
N CYS A 22 -4.53 7.23 6.79
CA CYS A 22 -5.99 7.17 6.88
C CYS A 22 -6.52 5.73 6.93
N ALA A 23 -6.05 4.87 6.02
CA ALA A 23 -6.50 3.48 5.90
C ALA A 23 -6.23 2.66 7.16
N LEU A 24 -5.07 2.89 7.80
CA LEU A 24 -4.68 2.20 9.03
C LEU A 24 -5.27 2.84 10.29
N LYS A 25 -6.06 3.92 10.15
CA LYS A 25 -6.67 4.69 11.25
C LYS A 25 -5.66 5.14 12.30
N LEU A 26 -4.50 5.63 11.86
CA LEU A 26 -3.39 5.92 12.79
C LEU A 26 -3.67 7.10 13.72
N HIS A 27 -4.58 8.01 13.35
CA HIS A 27 -5.05 9.08 14.23
C HIS A 27 -5.76 8.55 15.49
N GLU A 28 -6.50 7.45 15.34
CA GLU A 28 -7.28 6.84 16.43
C GLU A 28 -6.45 5.79 17.16
N LYS A 29 -5.72 4.96 16.40
CA LYS A 29 -4.95 3.82 16.94
C LYS A 29 -3.57 3.73 16.28
N PRO A 30 -2.59 4.51 16.78
CA PRO A 30 -1.23 4.51 16.26
C PRO A 30 -0.56 3.13 16.24
N ASP A 31 -0.95 2.22 17.15
CA ASP A 31 -0.40 0.86 17.25
C ASP A 31 -0.75 -0.04 16.06
N ASN A 32 -1.69 0.37 15.19
CA ASN A 32 -1.99 -0.37 13.98
C ASN A 32 -0.79 -0.49 13.03
N VAL A 33 0.21 0.41 13.12
CA VAL A 33 1.48 0.30 12.34
C VAL A 33 2.26 -0.98 12.61
N LEU A 34 2.03 -1.66 13.75
CA LEU A 34 2.74 -2.89 14.12
C LEU A 34 2.02 -4.16 13.65
N THR A 35 0.77 -4.05 13.21
CA THR A 35 -0.10 -5.20 12.94
C THR A 35 -0.72 -5.17 11.55
N HIS A 36 -0.80 -3.99 10.96
CA HIS A 36 -1.45 -3.75 9.67
C HIS A 36 -0.47 -3.16 8.65
N LEU A 37 -0.76 -3.40 7.38
CA LEU A 37 -0.13 -2.78 6.23
C LEU A 37 -1.20 -2.24 5.28
N LEU A 38 -0.83 -1.28 4.42
CA LEU A 38 -1.67 -0.91 3.27
C LEU A 38 -1.37 -1.87 2.12
N LEU A 39 -2.37 -2.62 1.68
CA LEU A 39 -2.29 -3.50 0.52
C LEU A 39 -2.80 -2.77 -0.72
N ILE A 40 -1.98 -2.74 -1.77
CA ILE A 40 -2.30 -2.14 -3.07
C ILE A 40 -2.05 -3.19 -4.15
N THR A 41 -3.11 -3.62 -4.85
CA THR A 41 -2.98 -4.49 -6.03
C THR A 41 -3.17 -3.66 -7.28
N LEU A 42 -2.25 -3.81 -8.21
CA LEU A 42 -2.13 -3.04 -9.45
C LEU A 42 -2.21 -3.97 -10.66
N THR A 43 -2.78 -3.46 -11.74
CA THR A 43 -2.69 -4.04 -13.08
C THR A 43 -2.05 -3.03 -14.01
N PRO A 44 -1.13 -3.44 -14.88
CA PRO A 44 -0.56 -2.55 -15.89
C PRO A 44 -1.65 -2.02 -16.83
N SER A 45 -1.63 -0.72 -17.10
CA SER A 45 -2.57 -0.07 -18.02
C SER A 45 -1.90 0.31 -19.34
N PHE A 46 -0.88 -0.46 -19.73
CA PHE A 46 -0.06 -0.26 -20.92
C PHE A 46 0.27 -1.59 -21.58
N LYS A 47 0.53 -1.55 -22.89
CA LYS A 47 0.95 -2.73 -23.65
C LYS A 47 2.47 -2.96 -23.53
N PRO A 48 2.95 -4.21 -23.74
CA PRO A 48 4.37 -4.47 -23.86
C PRO A 48 5.01 -3.55 -24.91
N ARG A 49 6.11 -2.88 -24.55
CA ARG A 49 6.89 -1.94 -25.39
C ARG A 49 6.22 -0.59 -25.73
N GLU A 50 5.07 -0.28 -25.16
CA GLU A 50 4.48 1.05 -25.27
C GLU A 50 5.45 2.10 -24.68
N LYS A 51 5.78 3.13 -25.47
CA LYS A 51 6.77 4.15 -25.08
C LYS A 51 6.14 5.31 -24.31
N SER A 52 4.98 5.79 -24.77
CA SER A 52 4.31 6.97 -24.22
C SER A 52 3.26 6.58 -23.18
N VAL A 53 3.69 6.32 -21.95
CA VAL A 53 2.80 6.02 -20.82
C VAL A 53 3.04 7.07 -19.75
N ASP A 54 1.98 7.71 -19.27
CA ASP A 54 2.06 8.59 -18.11
C ASP A 54 2.53 7.76 -16.89
N PRO A 55 3.71 8.06 -16.31
CA PRO A 55 4.25 7.27 -15.22
C PRO A 55 3.41 7.35 -13.93
N ARG A 56 2.64 8.43 -13.69
CA ARG A 56 1.74 8.52 -12.54
C ARG A 56 0.52 7.63 -12.68
N ARG A 57 0.12 7.35 -13.92
CA ARG A 57 -1.08 6.60 -14.31
C ARG A 57 -0.75 5.34 -15.11
N ALA A 58 0.44 4.78 -14.89
CA ALA A 58 0.88 3.58 -15.60
C ALA A 58 0.13 2.31 -15.15
N PHE A 59 -0.55 2.35 -14.01
CA PHE A 59 -1.25 1.22 -13.44
C PHE A 59 -2.69 1.60 -13.07
N THR A 60 -3.57 0.61 -13.13
CA THR A 60 -4.91 0.65 -12.56
C THR A 60 -4.88 -0.01 -11.19
N ILE A 61 -5.43 0.64 -10.18
CA ILE A 61 -5.59 0.06 -8.84
C ILE A 61 -6.80 -0.89 -8.88
N GLN A 62 -6.57 -2.18 -8.64
CA GLN A 62 -7.61 -3.19 -8.52
C GLN A 62 -8.11 -3.34 -7.09
N LEU A 63 -7.18 -3.32 -6.12
CA LEU A 63 -7.46 -3.50 -4.71
C LEU A 63 -6.67 -2.48 -3.91
N LEU A 64 -7.33 -1.90 -2.91
CA LEU A 64 -6.74 -0.91 -2.03
C LEU A 64 -7.41 -1.01 -0.66
N GLN A 65 -6.71 -1.58 0.32
CA GLN A 65 -7.31 -1.82 1.65
C GLN A 65 -6.25 -1.99 2.74
N PRO A 66 -6.57 -1.68 4.00
CA PRO A 66 -5.77 -2.15 5.13
C PRO A 66 -5.82 -3.68 5.20
N ALA A 67 -4.70 -4.31 5.55
CA ALA A 67 -4.63 -5.75 5.73
C ALA A 67 -3.72 -6.13 6.91
N LEU A 68 -3.99 -7.26 7.54
CA LEU A 68 -3.13 -7.79 8.59
C LEU A 68 -1.83 -8.34 8.01
N ILE A 69 -0.70 -7.93 8.59
CA ILE A 69 0.63 -8.37 8.17
C ILE A 69 0.73 -9.90 8.24
N SER A 70 0.21 -10.49 9.31
CA SER A 70 0.22 -11.94 9.56
C SER A 70 -0.60 -12.77 8.57
N LYS A 71 -1.51 -12.13 7.81
CA LYS A 71 -2.33 -12.77 6.78
C LYS A 71 -1.76 -12.59 5.37
N GLN A 72 -1.03 -11.52 5.11
CA GLN A 72 -0.59 -11.16 3.74
C GLN A 72 0.85 -11.55 3.44
N VAL A 73 1.73 -11.53 4.44
CA VAL A 73 3.14 -11.84 4.22
C VAL A 73 3.32 -13.37 4.24
N PRO A 74 3.90 -13.98 3.20
CA PRO A 74 4.20 -15.40 3.20
C PRO A 74 5.06 -15.80 4.40
N ARG A 75 4.77 -16.98 4.98
CA ARG A 75 5.43 -17.46 6.20
C ARG A 75 6.77 -18.16 5.96
N ASP A 76 7.38 -17.97 4.79
CA ASP A 76 8.74 -18.44 4.59
C ASP A 76 9.71 -17.66 5.49
N ARG A 77 10.82 -18.31 5.83
CA ARG A 77 11.77 -17.81 6.82
C ARG A 77 12.30 -16.42 6.47
N GLY A 78 12.59 -16.15 5.19
CA GLY A 78 13.16 -14.87 4.77
C GLY A 78 12.18 -13.71 4.96
N ASN A 79 10.92 -13.91 4.57
CA ASN A 79 9.88 -12.91 4.78
C ASN A 79 9.55 -12.70 6.26
N VAL A 80 9.52 -13.76 7.07
CA VAL A 80 9.32 -13.65 8.52
C VAL A 80 10.44 -12.84 9.19
N GLU A 81 11.70 -13.15 8.87
CA GLU A 81 12.86 -12.42 9.39
C GLU A 81 12.86 -10.95 8.94
N GLY A 82 12.53 -10.69 7.66
CA GLY A 82 12.43 -9.33 7.11
C GLY A 82 11.35 -8.48 7.81
N ILE A 83 10.15 -9.03 8.00
CA ILE A 83 9.09 -8.34 8.75
C ILE A 83 9.47 -8.15 10.22
N ALA A 84 10.06 -9.15 10.87
CA ALA A 84 10.52 -9.02 12.25
C ALA A 84 11.56 -7.91 12.42
N ALA A 85 12.48 -7.76 11.45
CA ALA A 85 13.44 -6.67 11.42
C ALA A 85 12.75 -5.31 11.27
N LEU A 86 11.75 -5.19 10.38
CA LEU A 86 10.94 -3.97 10.23
C LEU A 86 10.17 -3.62 11.51
N MET A 87 9.61 -4.62 12.21
CA MET A 87 8.92 -4.40 13.49
C MET A 87 9.87 -3.96 14.59
N THR A 88 11.06 -4.56 14.67
CA THR A 88 12.12 -4.14 15.57
C THR A 88 12.50 -2.68 15.30
N LYS A 89 12.68 -2.33 14.02
CA LYS A 89 13.00 -0.96 13.62
C LYS A 89 11.89 0.04 13.92
N SER A 90 10.63 -0.35 13.71
CA SER A 90 9.45 0.44 14.07
C SER A 90 9.46 0.78 15.57
N ASN A 91 9.71 -0.21 16.42
CA ASN A 91 9.82 -0.02 17.87
C ASN A 91 10.99 0.89 18.27
N GLU A 92 12.15 0.78 17.62
CA GLU A 92 13.26 1.70 17.83
C GLU A 92 12.90 3.15 17.51
N TRP A 93 12.13 3.38 16.44
CA TRP A 93 11.71 4.72 16.03
C TRP A 93 10.68 5.29 17.00
N ARG A 94 9.77 4.44 17.51
CA ARG A 94 8.82 4.83 18.55
C ARG A 94 9.50 5.32 19.82
N LYS A 95 10.60 4.68 20.24
CA LYS A 95 11.43 5.15 21.35
C LYS A 95 12.06 6.53 21.12
N LYS A 96 12.14 6.98 19.86
CA LYS A 96 12.62 8.32 19.46
C LYS A 96 11.50 9.34 19.25
N GLY A 97 10.25 9.00 19.59
CA GLY A 97 9.09 9.88 19.48
C GLY A 97 8.35 9.83 18.15
N TYR A 98 8.68 8.88 17.26
CA TYR A 98 7.90 8.63 16.04
C TYR A 98 6.66 7.78 16.34
N VAL A 99 5.68 7.78 15.45
CA VAL A 99 4.55 6.83 15.47
C VAL A 99 5.02 5.41 15.15
N GLY A 100 5.99 5.27 14.24
CA GLY A 100 6.60 4.01 13.85
C GLY A 100 6.90 3.94 12.35
N LEU A 101 7.14 2.72 11.86
CA LEU A 101 7.22 2.43 10.43
C LEU A 101 5.87 1.94 9.91
N VAL A 102 5.31 2.64 8.93
CA VAL A 102 4.14 2.21 8.18
C VAL A 102 4.61 1.33 7.02
N ILE A 103 3.97 0.18 6.84
CA ILE A 103 4.31 -0.78 5.80
C ILE A 103 3.27 -0.73 4.68
N MET A 104 3.75 -0.65 3.44
CA MET A 104 2.92 -0.74 2.24
C MET A 104 3.37 -1.97 1.44
N MET A 105 2.41 -2.80 1.02
CA MET A 105 2.63 -3.93 0.15
C MET A 105 1.95 -3.65 -1.18
N ILE A 106 2.75 -3.49 -2.23
CA ILE A 106 2.30 -3.15 -3.57
C ILE A 106 2.52 -4.35 -4.46
N MET A 107 1.44 -4.92 -4.98
CA MET A 107 1.45 -6.10 -5.82
C MET A 107 1.07 -5.75 -7.25
N VAL A 108 1.78 -6.28 -8.23
CA VAL A 108 1.33 -6.33 -9.63
C VAL A 108 1.03 -7.78 -9.92
N THR A 109 -0.22 -8.13 -10.24
CA THR A 109 -0.67 -9.53 -10.38
C THR A 109 -0.54 -10.07 -11.81
N GLU A 110 -0.49 -9.18 -12.80
CA GLU A 110 -0.42 -9.56 -14.22
C GLU A 110 0.62 -8.71 -14.99
N PRO A 111 1.29 -9.29 -16.01
CA PRO A 111 1.29 -10.71 -16.39
C PRO A 111 2.19 -11.58 -15.50
N LEU A 112 2.99 -10.97 -14.63
CA LEU A 112 3.87 -11.66 -13.68
C LEU A 112 3.63 -11.06 -12.28
N THR A 113 3.41 -11.93 -11.31
CA THR A 113 3.27 -11.52 -9.91
C THR A 113 4.57 -10.91 -9.41
N MET A 114 4.52 -9.63 -9.06
CA MET A 114 5.60 -8.91 -8.41
C MET A 114 5.07 -8.29 -7.13
N ALA A 115 5.81 -8.43 -6.04
CA ALA A 115 5.51 -7.78 -4.77
C ALA A 115 6.63 -6.79 -4.42
N HIS A 116 6.24 -5.60 -3.97
CA HIS A 116 7.13 -4.58 -3.48
C HIS A 116 6.69 -4.15 -2.08
N ILE A 117 7.57 -4.29 -1.10
CA ILE A 117 7.36 -3.78 0.25
C ILE A 117 8.09 -2.44 0.37
N SER A 118 7.36 -1.38 0.67
CA SER A 118 7.90 -0.04 0.85
C SER A 118 7.54 0.47 2.25
N PRO A 119 8.44 0.35 3.25
CA PRO A 119 8.23 0.98 4.53
C PRO A 119 8.52 2.49 4.46
N PHE A 120 7.85 3.27 5.31
CA PHE A 120 8.23 4.65 5.58
C PHE A 120 8.03 4.98 7.04
N GLY A 121 8.81 5.94 7.55
CA GLY A 121 8.65 6.40 8.91
C GLY A 121 7.64 7.53 9.02
N LEU A 122 6.83 7.47 10.08
CA LEU A 122 5.84 8.49 10.39
C LEU A 122 6.21 9.16 11.72
N GLN A 123 6.54 10.44 11.66
CA GLN A 123 6.93 11.20 12.85
C GLN A 123 5.71 11.55 13.70
N ASP A 124 4.72 12.21 13.10
CA ASP A 124 3.44 12.54 13.71
C ASP A 124 2.32 12.25 12.70
N VAL A 125 1.14 11.86 13.20
CA VAL A 125 -0.09 11.73 12.41
C VAL A 125 -0.73 13.09 12.15
N LYS A 126 -0.49 14.10 12.99
CA LYS A 126 -1.16 15.41 12.90
C LYS A 126 -0.89 16.17 11.60
N ASP A 127 0.24 15.90 10.96
CA ASP A 127 0.64 16.54 9.72
C ASP A 127 -0.13 16.01 8.49
N VAL A 128 -0.88 14.91 8.65
CA VAL A 128 -1.68 14.29 7.60
C VAL A 128 -3.16 14.54 7.89
N PRO A 129 -3.89 15.33 7.10
CA PRO A 129 -5.33 15.50 7.28
C PRO A 129 -6.06 14.17 7.11
N TYR A 130 -7.02 13.90 8.01
CA TYR A 130 -7.88 12.73 7.85
C TYR A 130 -8.77 12.89 6.62
N ASP A 131 -8.66 11.94 5.69
CA ASP A 131 -9.48 11.87 4.48
C ASP A 131 -10.43 10.65 4.57
N PRO A 132 -11.74 10.83 4.81
CA PRO A 132 -12.69 9.72 4.83
C PRO A 132 -12.87 9.07 3.45
N GLU A 133 -12.55 9.79 2.37
CA GLU A 133 -12.65 9.34 0.98
C GLU A 133 -11.28 8.92 0.41
N TRP A 134 -10.28 8.67 1.26
CA TRP A 134 -8.89 8.40 0.89
C TRP A 134 -8.76 7.37 -0.25
N LYS A 135 -9.61 6.33 -0.26
CA LYS A 135 -9.59 5.26 -1.27
C LYS A 135 -9.96 5.78 -2.65
N ALA A 136 -11.02 6.58 -2.73
CA ALA A 136 -11.48 7.20 -3.97
C ALA A 136 -10.50 8.30 -4.42
N ASN A 137 -10.02 9.10 -3.49
CA ASN A 137 -9.06 10.18 -3.77
C ASN A 137 -7.72 9.64 -4.28
N LEU A 138 -7.16 8.60 -3.67
CA LEU A 138 -5.94 7.97 -4.16
C LEU A 138 -6.16 7.39 -5.56
N THR A 139 -7.22 6.61 -5.75
CA THR A 139 -7.55 6.00 -7.04
C THR A 139 -7.69 7.05 -8.14
N ARG A 140 -8.39 8.15 -7.88
CA ARG A 140 -8.58 9.26 -8.82
C ARG A 140 -7.27 9.92 -9.26
N LYS A 141 -6.32 10.07 -8.33
CA LYS A 141 -5.02 10.71 -8.59
C LYS A 141 -4.07 9.78 -9.35
N THR A 142 -4.02 8.50 -8.99
CA THR A 142 -2.90 7.61 -9.34
C THR A 142 -3.27 6.44 -10.26
N SER A 143 -4.57 6.18 -10.47
CA SER A 143 -5.06 5.12 -11.36
C SER A 143 -5.19 5.62 -12.79
N ALA A 144 -4.83 4.78 -13.76
CA ALA A 144 -5.10 5.02 -15.18
C ALA A 144 -6.60 5.12 -15.48
N LEU A 145 -7.40 4.32 -14.78
CA LEU A 145 -8.84 4.23 -14.93
C LEU A 145 -9.47 4.52 -13.57
N PRO A 146 -9.72 5.80 -13.23
CA PRO A 146 -10.19 6.20 -11.91
C PRO A 146 -11.66 5.82 -11.65
N GLU A 147 -12.44 5.58 -12.72
CA GLU A 147 -13.85 5.17 -12.65
C GLU A 147 -14.03 3.64 -12.60
N TRP A 148 -12.96 2.86 -12.82
CA TRP A 148 -13.04 1.40 -12.86
C TRP A 148 -12.49 0.81 -11.56
N ILE A 149 -13.33 0.82 -10.52
CA ILE A 149 -13.13 -0.03 -9.35
C ILE A 149 -13.84 -1.34 -9.69
N LEU A 150 -13.10 -2.45 -9.82
CA LEU A 150 -13.73 -3.75 -9.98
C LEU A 150 -14.75 -3.93 -8.85
N PRO A 151 -16.00 -4.33 -9.14
CA PRO A 151 -16.89 -4.78 -8.09
C PRO A 151 -16.16 -5.94 -7.41
N MET A 152 -15.82 -5.78 -6.13
CA MET A 152 -15.22 -6.87 -5.37
C MET A 152 -16.20 -8.03 -5.45
N SER A 153 -15.80 -9.13 -6.10
CA SER A 153 -16.59 -10.35 -6.09
C SER A 153 -16.63 -10.86 -4.65
N CYS A 154 -17.84 -10.79 -4.10
CA CYS A 154 -18.39 -11.51 -2.94
C CYS A 154 -17.55 -11.57 -1.67
N ASP A 155 -18.12 -10.98 -0.61
CA ASP A 155 -18.24 -11.66 0.67
C ASP A 155 -18.67 -13.12 0.42
N ALA A 156 -17.70 -14.03 0.45
CA ALA A 156 -17.92 -15.45 0.64
C ALA A 156 -17.47 -15.78 2.05
N ASP A 157 -18.16 -15.21 3.04
CA ASP A 157 -18.12 -15.62 4.44
C ASP A 157 -19.51 -15.38 5.06
N GLU A 158 -20.54 -15.93 4.43
CA GLU A 158 -21.80 -16.30 5.10
C GLU A 158 -22.31 -17.61 4.47
N ALA A 159 -21.75 -18.75 4.90
CA ALA A 159 -22.50 -20.00 5.05
C ALA A 159 -21.61 -21.10 5.68
N LEU A 160 -22.06 -21.56 6.86
CA LEU A 160 -21.70 -22.75 7.65
C LEU A 160 -20.71 -22.54 8.81
#